data_AF-A0A016UP26-F1
#
_entry.id   AF-A0A016UP26-F1
#
_cell.length_a   1.000
_cell.length_b   1.000
_cell.length_c   1.000
_cell.angle_alpha   90.00
_cell.angle_beta   90.00
_cell.angle_gamma   90.00
#
_symmetry.space_group_name_H-M   'P 1'
#
loop_
_entity.id
_entity.type
_entity.pdbx_description
1 polymer ?
#
loop_
_entity_poly.entity_id
_entity_poly.type
_entity_poly.pdbx_seq_one_letter_code
_entity_poly.pdbx_strand_id
1 'polypeptide(L)'
;MPPAGHCIGHIRIQRLYDAQMKSNAWRIPHDASDEFFLQAASLFGERGQQKPSSSPGAHQRQLRHDREQAKMKHFLLICAIVAAVSCDGPVYVDELEDLVPSGSDRYQLKLLDDDDYMTRSEKQQRLNAILSRQPAYIQQQYQTILQYEQSRRASKAQYKQQRADQLGLGSWARQMDAIDNDMSISEAEADRRENDLKRQFYSSQPGAIWIYDD
;
A
#
# COMPACT_ATOMS: atom_id res chain seq x y z
N MET A 1 -23.96 -38.47 -0.94
CA MET A 1 -24.36 -37.08 -0.60
C MET A 1 -23.31 -36.53 0.37
N PRO A 2 -22.52 -35.52 0.01
CA PRO A 2 -21.54 -34.92 0.94
C PRO A 2 -22.21 -33.82 1.80
N PRO A 3 -21.71 -33.58 3.03
CA PRO A 3 -22.22 -32.52 3.90
C PRO A 3 -21.60 -31.15 3.58
N ALA A 4 -22.37 -30.10 3.87
CA ALA A 4 -22.04 -28.70 3.65
C ALA A 4 -20.84 -28.25 4.51
N GLY A 5 -19.80 -27.74 3.84
CA GLY A 5 -18.68 -27.05 4.46
C GLY A 5 -19.09 -25.65 4.92
N HIS A 6 -18.99 -25.42 6.22
CA HIS A 6 -19.22 -24.15 6.91
C HIS A 6 -18.08 -23.16 6.59
N CYS A 7 -18.42 -21.95 6.15
CA CYS A 7 -17.47 -20.89 5.80
C CYS A 7 -16.84 -20.27 7.07
N ILE A 8 -15.65 -20.77 7.45
CA ILE A 8 -14.79 -20.22 8.51
C ILE A 8 -13.87 -19.16 7.86
N GLY A 9 -14.42 -18.03 7.46
CA GLY A 9 -13.62 -16.92 6.89
C GLY A 9 -14.01 -15.55 7.46
N HIS A 10 -15.29 -15.35 7.73
CA HIS A 10 -15.86 -14.03 8.01
C HIS A 10 -15.58 -13.47 9.41
N ILE A 11 -15.11 -14.29 10.36
CA ILE A 11 -14.93 -13.90 11.77
C ILE A 11 -13.54 -13.31 12.04
N ARG A 12 -12.57 -13.50 11.15
CA ARG A 12 -11.17 -13.10 11.42
C ARG A 12 -10.90 -11.62 11.18
N ILE A 13 -11.50 -11.03 10.14
CA ILE A 13 -11.29 -9.62 9.77
C ILE A 13 -11.91 -8.66 10.80
N GLN A 14 -13.11 -8.98 11.33
CA GLN A 14 -13.77 -8.13 12.32
C GLN A 14 -13.01 -8.06 13.65
N ARG A 15 -12.33 -9.14 14.06
CA ARG A 15 -11.53 -9.17 15.30
C ARG A 15 -10.25 -8.34 15.21
N LEU A 16 -9.66 -8.19 14.02
CA LEU A 16 -8.48 -7.36 13.82
C LEU A 16 -8.83 -5.86 13.90
N TYR A 17 -9.98 -5.46 13.35
CA TYR A 17 -10.49 -4.09 13.43
C TYR A 17 -10.84 -3.67 14.87
N ASP A 18 -11.49 -4.54 15.64
CA ASP A 18 -11.84 -4.27 17.05
C ASP A 18 -10.63 -4.30 18.00
N ALA A 19 -9.62 -5.13 17.71
CA ALA A 19 -8.36 -5.15 18.46
C ALA A 19 -7.52 -3.90 18.21
N GLN A 20 -7.54 -3.35 16.99
CA GLN A 20 -6.82 -2.13 16.63
C GLN A 20 -7.44 -0.89 17.30
N MET A 21 -8.77 -0.81 17.42
CA MET A 21 -9.44 0.30 18.14
C MET A 21 -9.25 0.24 19.67
N LYS A 22 -9.06 -0.95 20.25
CA LYS A 22 -8.90 -1.14 21.71
C LYS A 22 -7.45 -1.13 22.20
N SER A 23 -6.45 -1.28 21.31
CA SER A 23 -5.03 -1.38 21.66
C SER A 23 -4.23 -0.10 21.36
N ASN A 24 -4.80 1.07 21.67
CA ASN A 24 -4.06 2.35 21.77
C ASN A 24 -3.08 2.35 22.96
N ALA A 25 -2.13 1.39 22.95
CA ALA A 25 -1.06 1.22 23.93
C ALA A 25 0.34 1.42 23.32
N TRP A 26 0.43 1.79 22.04
CA TRP A 26 1.69 2.28 21.45
C TRP A 26 1.68 3.80 21.49
N ARG A 27 2.13 4.36 22.62
CA ARG A 27 2.69 5.72 22.67
C ARG A 27 3.85 5.77 21.68
N ILE A 28 3.63 6.39 20.54
CA ILE A 28 4.71 6.96 19.74
C ILE A 28 5.25 8.14 20.56
N PRO A 29 6.57 8.26 20.82
CA PRO A 29 7.13 9.46 21.41
C PRO A 29 6.83 10.65 20.51
N HIS A 30 6.19 11.67 21.08
CA HIS A 30 5.63 12.81 20.36
C HIS A 30 6.66 13.91 20.03
N ASP A 31 7.95 13.57 19.89
CA ASP A 31 9.04 14.57 19.96
C ASP A 31 9.82 14.81 18.65
N ALA A 32 9.30 14.43 17.47
CA ALA A 32 10.03 14.70 16.22
C ALA A 32 9.18 15.08 14.99
N SER A 33 7.92 15.49 15.16
CA SER A 33 7.06 15.85 14.01
C SER A 33 6.39 17.23 14.11
N ASP A 34 6.63 17.99 15.17
CA ASP A 34 5.98 19.29 15.38
C ASP A 34 6.72 20.48 14.72
N GLU A 35 7.93 20.30 14.17
CA GLU A 35 8.62 21.39 13.47
C GLU A 35 8.21 21.58 12.00
N PHE A 36 7.62 20.57 11.35
CA PHE A 36 7.24 20.71 9.93
C PHE A 36 5.86 21.34 9.71
N PHE A 37 4.98 21.33 10.72
CA PHE A 37 3.62 21.88 10.62
C PHE A 37 3.48 23.33 11.10
N LEU A 38 4.47 23.89 11.82
CA LEU A 38 4.42 25.27 12.31
C LEU A 38 5.00 26.31 11.33
N GLN A 39 5.65 25.90 10.24
CA GLN A 39 6.18 26.85 9.25
C GLN A 39 5.21 27.17 8.10
N ALA A 40 4.12 26.42 7.96
CA ALA A 40 3.08 26.68 6.96
C ALA A 40 1.96 27.63 7.44
N ALA A 41 1.85 27.89 8.75
CA ALA A 41 0.76 28.68 9.34
C ALA A 41 1.05 30.19 9.43
N SER A 42 2.27 30.66 9.15
CA SER A 42 2.66 32.07 9.30
C SER A 42 2.51 32.94 8.05
N LEU A 43 1.98 32.40 6.93
CA LEU A 43 1.87 33.12 5.65
C LEU A 43 0.45 33.53 5.24
N PHE A 44 -0.58 33.25 6.06
CA PHE A 44 -1.97 33.60 5.73
C PHE A 44 -2.66 34.27 6.92
N GLY A 45 -2.35 35.55 7.15
CA GLY A 45 -2.79 36.27 8.33
C GLY A 45 -3.22 37.71 8.14
N GLU A 46 -3.48 38.23 6.93
CA GLU A 46 -4.12 39.55 6.77
C GLU A 46 -4.93 39.63 5.47
N ARG A 47 -6.26 39.54 5.57
CA ARG A 47 -7.18 40.22 4.63
C ARG A 47 -8.40 40.74 5.36
N GLY A 48 -8.49 42.07 5.36
CA GLY A 48 -9.56 42.84 5.97
C GLY A 48 -10.95 42.52 5.42
N GLN A 49 -11.93 42.83 6.26
CA GLN A 49 -13.33 42.83 5.91
C GLN A 49 -13.60 43.84 4.78
N GLN A 50 -14.03 43.35 3.62
CA GLN A 50 -14.70 44.16 2.62
C GLN A 50 -16.18 43.77 2.56
N LYS A 51 -17.00 44.79 2.76
CA LYS A 51 -18.47 44.81 2.72
C LYS A 51 -18.95 44.59 1.28
N PRO A 52 -19.76 43.57 0.96
CA PRO A 52 -20.23 43.35 -0.40
C PRO A 52 -21.36 44.33 -0.75
N SER A 53 -21.12 45.18 -1.74
CA SER A 53 -22.17 45.90 -2.45
C SER A 53 -22.81 44.99 -3.50
N SER A 54 -24.13 45.02 -3.50
CA SER A 54 -25.03 44.17 -4.27
C SER A 54 -25.00 44.49 -5.76
N SER A 55 -24.55 43.53 -6.58
CA SER A 55 -24.85 43.48 -8.01
C SER A 55 -25.26 42.05 -8.41
N PRO A 56 -26.52 41.80 -8.84
CA PRO A 56 -27.09 40.44 -8.90
C PRO A 56 -26.54 39.53 -10.01
N GLY A 57 -25.66 40.03 -10.90
CA GLY A 57 -25.20 39.28 -12.08
C GLY A 57 -23.82 38.61 -11.97
N ALA A 58 -22.97 39.05 -11.04
CA ALA A 58 -21.59 38.58 -10.93
C ALA A 58 -21.42 37.33 -10.06
N HIS A 59 -22.34 37.09 -9.12
CA HIS A 59 -22.20 36.02 -8.13
C HIS A 59 -22.35 34.61 -8.73
N GLN A 60 -23.07 34.47 -9.83
CA GLN A 60 -23.37 33.18 -10.46
C GLN A 60 -22.24 32.65 -11.35
N ARG A 61 -21.34 33.52 -11.83
CA ARG A 61 -20.14 33.12 -12.59
C ARG A 61 -19.01 32.66 -11.66
N GLN A 62 -18.87 33.29 -10.49
CA GLN A 62 -17.84 32.92 -9.51
C GLN A 62 -18.04 31.51 -8.95
N LEU A 63 -19.28 31.15 -8.59
CA LEU A 63 -19.62 29.82 -8.06
C LEU A 63 -19.40 28.68 -9.07
N ARG A 64 -19.46 28.96 -10.39
CA ARG A 64 -19.12 27.96 -11.42
C ARG A 64 -17.61 27.72 -11.51
N HIS A 65 -16.80 28.78 -11.40
CA HIS A 65 -15.34 28.63 -11.41
C HIS A 65 -14.81 27.94 -10.14
N ASP A 66 -15.41 28.19 -8.98
CA ASP A 66 -15.01 27.51 -7.74
C ASP A 66 -15.37 26.02 -7.74
N ARG A 67 -16.51 25.64 -8.35
CA ARG A 67 -16.89 24.23 -8.54
C ARG A 67 -15.96 23.50 -9.50
N GLU A 68 -15.58 24.12 -10.61
CA GLU A 68 -14.66 23.51 -11.59
C GLU A 68 -13.21 23.46 -11.05
N GLN A 69 -12.78 24.47 -10.29
CA GLN A 69 -11.50 24.39 -9.55
C GLN A 69 -11.51 23.30 -8.49
N ALA A 70 -12.59 23.12 -7.75
CA ALA A 70 -12.69 22.06 -6.73
C ALA A 70 -12.60 20.67 -7.37
N LYS A 71 -13.22 20.47 -8.55
CA LYS A 71 -13.12 19.24 -9.33
C LYS A 71 -11.72 18.99 -9.88
N MET A 72 -11.06 20.01 -10.46
CA MET A 72 -9.67 19.89 -10.94
C MET A 72 -8.70 19.57 -9.80
N LYS A 73 -8.85 20.22 -8.65
CA LYS A 73 -8.01 19.97 -7.46
C LYS A 73 -8.23 18.56 -6.91
N HIS A 74 -9.47 18.07 -6.87
CA HIS A 74 -9.75 16.67 -6.50
C HIS A 74 -9.15 15.68 -7.49
N PHE A 75 -9.25 15.95 -8.81
CA PHE A 75 -8.70 15.06 -9.84
C PHE A 75 -7.17 15.00 -9.79
N LEU A 76 -6.49 16.14 -9.59
CA LEU A 76 -5.03 16.19 -9.44
C LEU A 76 -4.53 15.51 -8.16
N LEU A 77 -5.29 15.59 -7.06
CA LEU A 77 -4.96 14.90 -5.81
C LEU A 77 -5.04 13.38 -5.99
N ILE A 78 -6.06 12.88 -6.71
CA ILE A 78 -6.21 11.45 -7.02
C ILE A 78 -5.05 10.97 -7.90
N CYS A 79 -4.65 11.73 -8.93
CA CYS A 79 -3.52 11.36 -9.79
C CYS A 79 -2.17 11.32 -9.05
N ALA A 80 -1.92 12.26 -8.13
CA ALA A 80 -0.69 12.30 -7.35
C ALA A 80 -0.57 11.12 -6.37
N ILE A 81 -1.69 10.66 -5.80
CA ILE A 81 -1.73 9.49 -4.91
C ILE A 81 -1.49 8.20 -5.69
N VAL A 82 -2.07 8.05 -6.89
CA VAL A 82 -1.83 6.87 -7.75
C VAL A 82 -0.36 6.74 -8.16
N ALA A 83 0.32 7.87 -8.43
CA ALA A 83 1.75 7.87 -8.75
C ALA A 83 2.64 7.49 -7.53
N ALA A 84 2.27 7.90 -6.32
CA ALA A 84 3.02 7.57 -5.10
C ALA A 84 2.87 6.10 -4.66
N VAL A 85 1.78 5.43 -5.04
CA VAL A 85 1.52 4.00 -4.74
C VAL A 85 2.30 3.06 -5.68
N SER A 86 3.02 3.59 -6.66
CA SER A 86 3.72 2.82 -7.70
C SER A 86 5.17 2.45 -7.36
N CYS A 87 5.66 2.73 -6.16
CA CYS A 87 7.08 2.64 -5.84
C CYS A 87 7.38 1.34 -5.08
N ASP A 88 8.01 0.41 -5.78
CA ASP A 88 8.78 -0.75 -5.29
C ASP A 88 8.11 -1.61 -4.21
N GLY A 89 7.47 -2.71 -4.61
CA GLY A 89 6.82 -3.63 -3.68
C GLY A 89 6.15 -4.82 -4.36
N PRO A 90 5.61 -5.76 -3.59
CA PRO A 90 4.86 -6.90 -4.11
C PRO A 90 3.50 -6.43 -4.63
N VAL A 91 2.83 -7.28 -5.40
CA VAL A 91 1.46 -7.01 -5.84
C VAL A 91 0.48 -7.55 -4.80
N TYR A 92 -0.36 -6.68 -4.25
CA TYR A 92 -1.32 -6.97 -3.18
C TYR A 92 -2.66 -7.50 -3.71
N VAL A 93 -2.62 -8.66 -4.38
CA VAL A 93 -3.81 -9.26 -5.01
C VAL A 93 -4.79 -9.79 -3.96
N ASP A 94 -4.26 -10.49 -2.94
CA ASP A 94 -5.02 -11.08 -1.83
C ASP A 94 -5.90 -10.07 -1.11
N GLU A 95 -5.34 -8.88 -0.84
CA GLU A 95 -6.03 -7.81 -0.14
C GLU A 95 -7.26 -7.31 -0.90
N LEU A 96 -7.23 -7.35 -2.24
CA LEU A 96 -8.41 -7.04 -3.05
C LEU A 96 -9.36 -8.24 -3.14
N GLU A 97 -8.85 -9.47 -3.24
CA GLU A 97 -9.70 -10.68 -3.26
C GLU A 97 -10.58 -10.76 -2.02
N ASP A 98 -10.01 -10.47 -0.84
CA ASP A 98 -10.70 -10.48 0.44
C ASP A 98 -11.84 -9.44 0.53
N LEU A 99 -11.70 -8.31 -0.16
CA LEU A 99 -12.70 -7.26 -0.19
C LEU A 99 -13.81 -7.50 -1.23
N VAL A 100 -13.54 -8.27 -2.28
CA VAL A 100 -14.50 -8.54 -3.36
C VAL A 100 -15.39 -9.72 -2.96
N PRO A 101 -16.68 -9.51 -2.65
CA PRO A 101 -17.49 -10.50 -1.95
C PRO A 101 -17.78 -11.77 -2.77
N SER A 102 -17.96 -11.66 -4.09
CA SER A 102 -18.11 -12.81 -5.02
C SER A 102 -18.22 -12.34 -6.48
N GLY A 103 -18.07 -13.27 -7.43
CA GLY A 103 -18.34 -13.03 -8.86
C GLY A 103 -17.13 -13.29 -9.77
N SER A 104 -17.24 -12.83 -11.02
CA SER A 104 -16.19 -13.00 -12.02
C SER A 104 -14.88 -12.31 -11.62
N ASP A 105 -14.97 -11.13 -11.00
CA ASP A 105 -13.79 -10.38 -10.58
C ASP A 105 -13.01 -11.10 -9.47
N ARG A 106 -13.70 -11.68 -8.48
CA ARG A 106 -13.05 -12.49 -7.43
C ARG A 106 -12.30 -13.69 -8.01
N TYR A 107 -12.91 -14.36 -8.99
CA TYR A 107 -12.25 -15.48 -9.69
C TYR A 107 -11.03 -15.02 -10.51
N GLN A 108 -11.13 -13.86 -11.18
CA GLN A 108 -9.99 -13.28 -11.89
C GLN A 108 -8.86 -12.90 -10.94
N LEU A 109 -9.16 -12.38 -9.74
CA LEU A 109 -8.16 -12.07 -8.72
C LEU A 109 -7.44 -13.34 -8.25
N LYS A 110 -8.19 -14.40 -7.96
CA LYS A 110 -7.58 -15.68 -7.58
C LYS A 110 -6.66 -16.25 -8.66
N LEU A 111 -7.11 -16.24 -9.92
CA LEU A 111 -6.26 -16.66 -11.05
C LEU A 111 -5.02 -15.76 -11.23
N LEU A 112 -5.15 -14.49 -10.88
CA LEU A 112 -4.07 -13.52 -10.97
C LEU A 112 -3.04 -13.75 -9.85
N ASP A 113 -3.49 -14.12 -8.66
CA ASP A 113 -2.64 -14.50 -7.54
C ASP A 113 -1.85 -15.77 -7.87
N ASP A 114 -2.55 -16.84 -8.27
CA ASP A 114 -2.00 -18.17 -8.62
C ASP A 114 -1.01 -18.17 -9.83
N ASP A 115 -0.91 -17.08 -10.60
CA ASP A 115 -0.01 -16.98 -11.75
C ASP A 115 1.41 -16.55 -11.34
N ASP A 116 2.27 -17.54 -11.07
CA ASP A 116 3.67 -17.34 -10.69
C ASP A 116 4.60 -16.93 -11.85
N TYR A 117 4.11 -17.02 -13.09
CA TYR A 117 4.91 -16.78 -14.30
C TYR A 117 4.67 -15.40 -14.90
N MET A 118 3.57 -14.74 -14.54
CA MET A 118 3.33 -13.35 -14.90
C MET A 118 4.28 -12.42 -14.14
N THR A 119 4.81 -11.40 -14.82
CA THR A 119 5.63 -10.39 -14.15
C THR A 119 4.78 -9.61 -13.15
N ARG A 120 5.39 -9.15 -12.05
CA ARG A 120 4.69 -8.35 -11.04
C ARG A 120 4.10 -7.07 -11.63
N SER A 121 4.78 -6.42 -12.59
CA SER A 121 4.24 -5.25 -13.30
C SER A 121 2.96 -5.56 -14.08
N GLU A 122 2.94 -6.67 -14.84
CA GLU A 122 1.73 -7.10 -15.55
C GLU A 122 0.61 -7.49 -14.57
N LYS A 123 0.97 -8.17 -13.47
CA LYS A 123 0.04 -8.55 -12.40
C LYS A 123 -0.60 -7.29 -11.79
N GLN A 124 0.19 -6.26 -11.51
CA GLN A 124 -0.30 -4.95 -11.02
C GLN A 124 -1.23 -4.26 -12.03
N GLN A 125 -0.92 -4.30 -13.33
CA GLN A 125 -1.79 -3.71 -14.35
C GLN A 125 -3.17 -4.39 -14.39
N ARG A 126 -3.21 -5.72 -14.33
CA ARG A 126 -4.47 -6.48 -14.29
C ARG A 126 -5.24 -6.23 -13.00
N LEU A 127 -4.55 -6.16 -11.86
CA LEU A 127 -5.14 -5.81 -10.57
C LEU A 127 -5.82 -4.44 -10.63
N ASN A 128 -5.13 -3.43 -11.18
CA ASN A 128 -5.67 -2.08 -11.36
C ASN A 128 -6.91 -2.08 -12.27
N ALA A 129 -6.92 -2.90 -13.32
CA ALA A 129 -8.08 -3.03 -14.21
C ALA A 129 -9.30 -3.60 -13.44
N ILE A 130 -9.10 -4.64 -12.63
CA ILE A 130 -10.17 -5.23 -11.81
C ILE A 130 -10.66 -4.23 -10.75
N LEU A 131 -9.73 -3.55 -10.07
CA LEU A 131 -10.03 -2.53 -9.05
C LEU A 131 -10.89 -1.40 -9.62
N SER A 132 -10.61 -0.94 -10.84
CA SER A 132 -11.36 0.14 -11.49
C SER A 132 -12.84 -0.20 -11.74
N ARG A 133 -13.18 -1.49 -11.84
CA ARG A 133 -14.56 -1.97 -11.99
C ARG A 133 -15.30 -2.09 -10.65
N GLN A 134 -14.57 -2.08 -9.53
CA GLN A 134 -15.18 -2.23 -8.22
C GLN A 134 -15.94 -0.96 -7.80
N PRO A 135 -16.98 -1.08 -6.95
CA PRO A 135 -17.62 0.06 -6.33
C PRO A 135 -16.63 0.93 -5.55
N ALA A 136 -16.93 2.24 -5.46
CA ALA A 136 -16.05 3.22 -4.82
C ALA A 136 -15.69 2.86 -3.36
N TYR A 137 -16.60 2.22 -2.61
CA TYR A 137 -16.30 1.82 -1.23
C TYR A 137 -15.22 0.73 -1.14
N ILE A 138 -15.21 -0.23 -2.08
CA ILE A 138 -14.16 -1.28 -2.15
C ILE A 138 -12.82 -0.63 -2.51
N GLN A 139 -12.82 0.30 -3.48
CA GLN A 139 -11.61 1.01 -3.86
C GLN A 139 -10.99 1.77 -2.68
N GLN A 140 -11.82 2.46 -1.87
CA GLN A 140 -11.37 3.17 -0.67
C GLN A 140 -10.85 2.23 0.42
N GLN A 141 -11.52 1.10 0.66
CA GLN A 141 -11.06 0.10 1.62
C GLN A 141 -9.70 -0.48 1.20
N TYR A 142 -9.56 -0.84 -0.07
CA TYR A 142 -8.33 -1.39 -0.62
C TYR A 142 -7.15 -0.42 -0.46
N GLN A 143 -7.34 0.88 -0.74
CA GLN A 143 -6.29 1.89 -0.54
C GLN A 143 -5.86 2.00 0.93
N THR A 144 -6.79 1.89 1.87
CA THR A 144 -6.48 1.89 3.31
C THR A 144 -5.61 0.68 3.69
N ILE A 145 -5.95 -0.51 3.17
CA ILE A 145 -5.19 -1.74 3.42
C ILE A 145 -3.79 -1.64 2.81
N LEU A 146 -3.67 -1.15 1.56
CA LEU A 146 -2.39 -0.95 0.90
C LEU A 146 -1.43 -0.09 1.71
N GLN A 147 -1.90 1.04 2.24
CA GLN A 147 -1.06 1.92 3.05
C GLN A 147 -0.55 1.22 4.31
N TYR A 148 -1.41 0.44 4.96
CA TYR A 148 -1.05 -0.35 6.14
C TYR A 148 0.00 -1.42 5.80
N GLU A 149 -0.24 -2.19 4.74
CA GLU A 149 0.64 -3.28 4.32
C GLU A 149 2.01 -2.78 3.85
N GLN A 150 2.05 -1.69 3.10
CA GLN A 150 3.29 -1.01 2.71
C GLN A 150 4.07 -0.54 3.93
N SER A 151 3.40 0.11 4.90
CA SER A 151 4.05 0.56 6.14
C SER A 151 4.60 -0.60 6.97
N ARG A 152 3.84 -1.70 7.06
CA ARG A 152 4.26 -2.92 7.76
C ARG A 152 5.47 -3.56 7.09
N ARG A 153 5.47 -3.68 5.76
CA ARG A 153 6.59 -4.23 4.98
C ARG A 153 7.82 -3.37 5.10
N ALA A 154 7.70 -2.05 4.95
CA ALA A 154 8.83 -1.11 5.09
C ALA A 154 9.47 -1.23 6.49
N SER A 155 8.65 -1.30 7.55
CA SER A 155 9.14 -1.51 8.92
C SER A 155 9.84 -2.87 9.09
N LYS A 156 9.25 -3.96 8.56
CA LYS A 156 9.87 -5.30 8.59
C LYS A 156 11.20 -5.32 7.83
N ALA A 157 11.26 -4.70 6.66
CA ALA A 157 12.46 -4.59 5.83
C ALA A 157 13.57 -3.79 6.52
N GLN A 158 13.25 -2.64 7.12
CA GLN A 158 14.21 -1.84 7.89
C GLN A 158 14.79 -2.62 9.07
N TYR A 159 13.94 -3.28 9.86
CA TYR A 159 14.37 -4.11 10.98
C TYR A 159 15.30 -5.24 10.53
N LYS A 160 14.90 -5.96 9.47
CA LYS A 160 15.67 -7.03 8.84
C LYS A 160 17.03 -6.54 8.34
N GLN A 161 17.08 -5.38 7.69
CA GLN A 161 18.31 -4.77 7.20
C GLN A 161 19.25 -4.38 8.35
N GLN A 162 18.75 -3.70 9.39
CA GLN A 162 19.56 -3.32 10.56
C GLN A 162 20.18 -4.55 11.24
N ARG A 163 19.39 -5.63 11.39
CA ARG A 163 19.89 -6.89 11.97
C ARG A 163 20.94 -7.55 11.07
N ALA A 164 20.73 -7.53 9.75
CA ALA A 164 21.71 -8.04 8.81
C ALA A 164 23.03 -7.25 8.84
N ASP A 165 22.96 -5.92 8.92
CA ASP A 165 24.15 -5.05 9.03
C ASP A 165 24.95 -5.37 10.30
N GLN A 166 24.28 -5.58 11.44
CA GLN A 166 24.92 -5.97 12.70
C GLN A 166 25.66 -7.32 12.62
N LEU A 167 25.20 -8.20 11.73
CA LEU A 167 25.78 -9.53 11.51
C LEU A 167 26.79 -9.55 10.36
N GLY A 168 27.08 -8.40 9.74
CA GLY A 168 27.94 -8.32 8.56
C GLY A 168 27.31 -8.90 7.28
N LEU A 169 26.00 -9.14 7.29
CA LEU A 169 25.20 -9.70 6.18
C LEU A 169 24.44 -8.63 5.38
N GLY A 170 24.74 -7.36 5.62
CA GLY A 170 24.00 -6.22 5.09
C GLY A 170 23.93 -6.14 3.56
N SER A 171 24.98 -6.55 2.85
CA SER A 171 25.01 -6.54 1.37
C SER A 171 24.13 -7.65 0.77
N TRP A 172 24.06 -8.79 1.44
CA TRP A 172 23.25 -9.92 1.03
C TRP A 172 21.77 -9.64 1.26
N ALA A 173 21.42 -9.07 2.42
CA ALA A 173 20.04 -8.68 2.73
C ALA A 173 19.46 -7.67 1.72
N ARG A 174 20.26 -6.68 1.29
CA ARG A 174 19.88 -5.74 0.22
C ARG A 174 19.64 -6.41 -1.13
N GLN A 175 20.37 -7.48 -1.44
CA GLN A 175 20.16 -8.21 -2.69
C GLN A 175 18.86 -9.03 -2.67
N MET A 176 18.53 -9.65 -1.54
CA MET A 176 17.22 -10.29 -1.35
C MET A 176 16.10 -9.27 -1.49
N ASP A 177 16.16 -8.16 -0.75
CA ASP A 177 15.15 -7.09 -0.83
C ASP A 177 15.01 -6.52 -2.25
N ALA A 178 16.10 -6.40 -3.01
CA ALA A 178 16.03 -6.01 -4.41
C ALA A 178 15.28 -7.03 -5.29
N ILE A 179 15.42 -8.33 -5.05
CA ILE A 179 14.68 -9.38 -5.78
C ILE A 179 13.19 -9.35 -5.38
N ASP A 180 12.89 -9.21 -4.08
CA ASP A 180 11.54 -9.19 -3.54
C ASP A 180 10.71 -7.99 -4.04
N ASN A 181 11.38 -6.90 -4.41
CA ASN A 181 10.75 -5.66 -4.89
C ASN A 181 10.92 -5.45 -6.41
N ASP A 182 11.61 -6.34 -7.13
CA ASP A 182 11.77 -6.23 -8.58
C ASP A 182 10.42 -6.51 -9.29
N MET A 183 9.84 -5.43 -9.83
CA MET A 183 8.56 -5.48 -10.54
C MET A 183 8.65 -6.07 -11.95
N SER A 184 9.87 -6.22 -12.48
CA SER A 184 10.09 -6.68 -13.86
C SER A 184 10.17 -8.20 -13.99
N ILE A 185 10.24 -8.92 -12.87
CA ILE A 185 10.32 -10.38 -12.83
C ILE A 185 9.00 -10.99 -12.32
N SER A 186 8.81 -12.27 -12.62
CA SER A 186 7.71 -13.07 -12.08
C SER A 186 8.08 -13.65 -10.70
N GLU A 187 7.10 -14.17 -9.98
CA GLU A 187 7.33 -14.80 -8.67
C GLU A 187 8.23 -16.03 -8.80
N ALA A 188 7.96 -16.90 -9.79
CA ALA A 188 8.81 -18.05 -10.07
C ALA A 188 10.26 -17.68 -10.46
N GLU A 189 10.50 -16.48 -11.00
CA GLU A 189 11.86 -16.01 -11.25
C GLU A 189 12.51 -15.42 -10.00
N ALA A 190 11.76 -14.67 -9.19
CA ALA A 190 12.23 -14.19 -7.90
C ALA A 190 12.66 -15.36 -6.99
N ASP A 191 11.81 -16.38 -6.85
CA ASP A 191 12.11 -17.60 -6.10
C ASP A 191 13.41 -18.27 -6.56
N ARG A 192 13.62 -18.36 -7.88
CA ARG A 192 14.84 -18.94 -8.44
C ARG A 192 16.07 -18.10 -8.06
N ARG A 193 16.00 -16.78 -8.23
CA ARG A 193 17.10 -15.85 -7.91
C ARG A 193 17.40 -15.83 -6.42
N GLU A 194 16.38 -15.84 -5.56
CA GLU A 194 16.54 -15.95 -4.11
C GLU A 194 17.22 -17.26 -3.72
N ASN A 195 16.78 -18.38 -4.29
CA ASN A 195 17.36 -19.68 -4.01
C ASN A 195 18.83 -19.78 -4.47
N ASP A 196 19.16 -19.18 -5.62
CA ASP A 196 20.55 -19.06 -6.08
C ASP A 196 21.39 -18.23 -5.12
N LEU A 197 20.87 -17.09 -4.67
CA LEU A 197 21.53 -16.20 -3.73
C LEU A 197 21.73 -16.86 -2.35
N LYS A 198 20.74 -17.63 -1.87
CA LYS A 198 20.84 -18.45 -0.65
C LYS A 198 21.91 -19.54 -0.81
N ARG A 199 21.93 -20.26 -1.94
CA ARG A 199 22.97 -21.28 -2.22
C ARG A 199 24.38 -20.70 -2.20
N GLN A 200 24.58 -19.57 -2.88
CA GLN A 200 25.87 -18.87 -2.88
C GLN A 200 26.29 -18.49 -1.46
N PHE A 201 25.36 -17.94 -0.67
CA PHE A 201 25.61 -17.59 0.72
C PHE A 201 26.09 -18.78 1.55
N TYR A 202 25.33 -19.88 1.58
CA TYR A 202 25.70 -21.07 2.36
C TYR A 202 27.01 -21.72 1.89
N SER A 203 27.32 -21.65 0.59
CA SER A 203 28.60 -22.15 0.07
C SER A 203 29.80 -21.31 0.55
N SER A 204 29.60 -20.01 0.76
CA SER A 204 30.63 -19.08 1.24
C SER A 204 30.76 -19.03 2.76
N GLN A 205 29.69 -19.39 3.50
CA GLN A 205 29.62 -19.36 4.96
C GLN A 205 28.99 -20.65 5.51
N PRO A 206 29.72 -21.77 5.51
CA PRO A 206 29.21 -23.05 5.99
C PRO A 206 28.90 -22.95 7.50
N GLY A 207 27.65 -23.24 7.88
CA GLY A 207 27.18 -23.24 9.28
C GLY A 207 26.47 -21.96 9.73
N ALA A 208 26.27 -20.97 8.85
CA ALA A 208 25.43 -19.82 9.16
C ALA A 208 23.96 -20.24 9.31
N ILE A 209 23.33 -19.92 10.45
CA ILE A 209 21.88 -20.08 10.66
C ILE A 209 21.19 -18.83 10.13
N TRP A 210 20.23 -19.04 9.24
CA TRP A 210 19.49 -17.95 8.61
C TRP A 210 18.35 -17.47 9.52
N ILE A 211 18.14 -16.15 9.57
CA ILE A 211 17.26 -15.50 10.54
C ILE A 211 16.00 -14.92 9.88
N TYR A 212 15.67 -15.38 8.68
CA TYR A 212 14.60 -14.80 7.87
C TYR A 212 13.53 -15.83 7.49
N ASP A 213 13.61 -17.07 7.98
CA ASP A 213 12.58 -18.11 7.83
C ASP A 213 11.38 -17.88 8.80
N ASP A 214 11.35 -16.73 9.51
CA ASP A 214 10.28 -16.29 10.43
C ASP A 214 9.23 -15.35 9.77
#